data_AF-A0A2A5GW90-F1
#
_entry.id   AF-A0A2A5GW90-F1
#
_cell.length_a   1.000
_cell.length_b   1.000
_cell.length_c   1.000
_cell.angle_alpha   90.00
_cell.angle_beta   90.00
_cell.angle_gamma   90.00
#
_symmetry.space_group_name_H-M   'P 1'
#
loop_
_entity.id
_entity.type
_entity.pdbx_description
1 polymer ?
#
loop_
_entity_poly.entity_id
_entity_poly.type
_entity_poly.pdbx_seq_one_letter_code
_entity_poly.pdbx_strand_id
1 'polypeptide(L)'
;MDNFDKQNLKTLNTKFEKMLKEFAKENGVDVRLGNGKFTNFTFDVKIHMTINNPEAAVENDMNVTLRAYNLNLKSADGTRTLTDFKHSNHKYPFIYSFDNKSWKCSFEQARTYFGRTA
;
A
#
# COMPACT_ATOMS: atom_id res chain seq x y z
N MET A 1 21.56 40.34 11.69
CA MET A 1 20.62 39.20 11.55
C MET A 1 20.73 38.75 10.12
N ASP A 2 21.36 37.62 9.89
CA ASP A 2 21.62 37.12 8.54
C ASP A 2 20.31 36.92 7.81
N ASN A 3 20.16 37.64 6.70
CA ASN A 3 19.05 37.50 5.79
C ASN A 3 19.04 36.06 5.29
N PHE A 4 18.15 35.26 5.85
CA PHE A 4 17.86 33.92 5.37
C PHE A 4 17.49 34.01 3.88
N ASP A 5 18.47 33.67 3.03
CA ASP A 5 18.48 34.06 1.63
C ASP A 5 17.44 33.23 0.84
N LYS A 6 16.57 33.89 0.08
CA LYS A 6 15.58 33.22 -0.78
C LYS A 6 16.26 32.30 -1.80
N GLN A 7 17.53 32.56 -2.15
CA GLN A 7 18.33 31.63 -2.95
C GLN A 7 18.57 30.31 -2.22
N ASN A 8 18.92 30.33 -0.93
CA ASN A 8 19.14 29.13 -0.14
C ASN A 8 17.87 28.27 -0.05
N LEU A 9 16.69 28.90 -0.02
CA LEU A 9 15.41 28.19 -0.03
C LEU A 9 15.12 27.46 -1.34
N LYS A 10 15.41 28.11 -2.47
CA LYS A 10 15.29 27.46 -3.78
C LYS A 10 16.25 26.29 -3.89
N THR A 11 17.50 26.45 -3.46
CA THR A 11 18.49 25.38 -3.43
C THR A 11 18.06 24.22 -2.54
N LEU A 12 17.46 24.50 -1.37
CA LEU A 12 16.94 23.48 -0.46
C LEU A 12 15.79 22.69 -1.12
N ASN A 13 14.83 23.38 -1.74
CA ASN A 13 13.72 22.75 -2.47
C ASN A 13 14.23 21.87 -3.63
N THR A 14 15.20 22.35 -4.42
CA THR A 14 15.79 21.55 -5.51
C THR A 14 16.47 20.29 -4.97
N LYS A 15 17.16 20.37 -3.83
CA LYS A 15 17.80 19.20 -3.20
C LYS A 15 16.77 18.20 -2.67
N PHE A 16 15.72 18.68 -2.01
CA PHE A 16 14.61 17.84 -1.54
C PHE A 16 13.88 17.15 -2.69
N GLU A 17 13.57 17.89 -3.77
CA GLU A 17 12.97 17.33 -4.97
C GLU A 17 13.84 16.22 -5.58
N LYS A 18 15.15 16.43 -5.65
CA LYS A 18 16.07 15.45 -6.21
C LYS A 18 16.10 14.17 -5.36
N MET A 19 16.25 14.30 -4.04
CA MET A 19 16.26 13.17 -3.11
C MET A 19 14.94 12.38 -3.17
N LEU A 20 13.81 13.07 -3.22
CA LEU A 20 12.49 12.43 -3.29
C LEU A 20 12.27 11.74 -4.64
N LYS A 21 12.78 12.29 -5.75
CA LYS A 21 12.73 11.66 -7.08
C LYS A 21 13.62 10.41 -7.16
N GLU A 22 14.77 10.41 -6.50
CA GLU A 22 15.63 9.22 -6.41
C GLU A 22 14.93 8.11 -5.61
N PHE A 23 14.40 8.43 -4.44
CA PHE A 23 13.60 7.49 -3.63
C PHE A 23 12.37 6.95 -4.39
N ALA A 24 11.66 7.84 -5.09
CA ALA A 24 10.51 7.52 -5.93
C ALA A 24 10.84 6.47 -6.99
N LYS A 25 11.94 6.68 -7.72
CA LYS A 25 12.40 5.80 -8.79
C LYS A 25 12.81 4.42 -8.28
N GLU A 26 13.44 4.36 -7.12
CA GLU A 26 13.91 3.10 -6.51
C GLU A 26 12.76 2.26 -5.94
N ASN A 27 11.68 2.91 -5.48
CA ASN A 27 10.61 2.23 -4.75
C ASN A 27 9.30 2.13 -5.55
N GLY A 28 9.30 2.52 -6.84
CA GLY A 28 8.12 2.43 -7.70
C GLY A 28 6.96 3.31 -7.22
N VAL A 29 7.27 4.45 -6.61
CA VAL A 29 6.29 5.43 -6.13
C VAL A 29 6.47 6.74 -6.86
N ASP A 30 5.39 7.44 -7.19
CA ASP A 30 5.44 8.84 -7.62
C ASP A 30 5.39 9.75 -6.40
N VAL A 31 6.30 10.72 -6.33
CA VAL A 31 6.33 11.70 -5.25
C VAL A 31 6.15 13.11 -5.82
N ARG A 32 5.21 13.86 -5.25
CA ARG A 32 4.96 15.27 -5.55
C ARG A 32 5.11 16.09 -4.27
N LEU A 33 5.96 17.10 -4.33
CA LEU A 33 6.04 18.11 -3.29
C LEU A 33 4.90 19.13 -3.51
N GLY A 34 4.10 19.32 -2.47
CA GLY A 34 3.10 20.39 -2.39
C GLY A 34 3.73 21.72 -1.96
N ASN A 35 2.88 22.69 -1.63
CA ASN A 35 3.35 24.00 -1.16
C ASN A 35 4.17 23.87 0.12
N GLY A 36 5.46 24.24 0.05
CA GLY A 36 6.31 24.45 1.21
C GLY A 36 6.15 25.86 1.76
N LYS A 37 6.03 25.99 3.09
CA LYS A 37 6.00 27.28 3.79
C LYS A 37 7.23 27.37 4.68
N PHE A 38 7.98 28.46 4.52
CA PHE A 38 9.05 28.83 5.43
C PHE A 38 8.52 29.85 6.43
N THR A 39 8.78 29.62 7.71
CA THR A 39 8.68 30.62 8.78
C THR A 39 10.11 31.01 9.22
N ASN A 40 10.24 31.95 10.15
CA ASN A 40 11.55 32.39 10.63
C ASN A 40 12.40 31.27 11.25
N PHE A 41 11.80 30.15 11.66
CA PHE A 41 12.49 29.04 12.32
C PHE A 41 12.09 27.64 11.82
N THR A 42 11.03 27.51 11.02
CA THR A 42 10.51 26.21 10.57
C THR A 42 10.33 26.17 9.06
N PHE A 43 10.48 24.98 8.50
CA PHE A 43 10.08 24.66 7.14
C PHE A 43 9.02 23.56 7.19
N ASP A 44 7.84 23.88 6.70
CA ASP A 44 6.70 22.97 6.65
C ASP A 44 6.40 22.63 5.19
N VAL A 45 6.43 21.35 4.84
CA VAL A 45 6.16 20.90 3.47
C VAL A 45 5.19 19.72 3.44
N LYS A 46 4.22 19.78 2.54
CA LYS A 46 3.32 18.65 2.27
C LYS A 46 3.95 17.77 1.20
N ILE A 47 4.08 16.48 1.49
CA ILE A 47 4.55 15.48 0.53
C ILE A 47 3.37 14.59 0.18
N HIS A 48 3.07 14.49 -1.11
CA HIS A 48 2.10 13.56 -1.65
C HIS A 48 2.85 12.42 -2.33
N MET A 49 2.58 11.18 -1.92
CA MET A 49 3.17 9.98 -2.49
C MET A 49 2.06 9.10 -3.06
N THR A 50 2.25 8.63 -4.28
CA THR A 50 1.34 7.74 -5.00
C THR A 50 2.09 6.47 -5.34
N ILE A 51 1.52 5.31 -5.04
CA ILE A 51 2.15 4.03 -5.41
C ILE A 51 1.83 3.75 -6.87
N ASN A 52 2.86 3.61 -7.72
CA ASN A 52 2.71 3.41 -9.16
C ASN A 52 2.57 1.93 -9.56
N ASN A 53 2.08 1.11 -8.65
CA ASN A 53 1.78 -0.28 -8.94
C ASN A 53 0.39 -0.65 -8.38
N PRO A 54 -0.66 -0.63 -9.22
CA PRO A 54 -2.00 -1.08 -8.85
C PRO A 54 -1.99 -2.52 -8.32
N GLU A 55 -1.11 -3.38 -8.83
CA GLU A 55 -0.99 -4.77 -8.38
C GLU A 55 -0.43 -4.85 -6.96
N ALA A 56 0.52 -3.97 -6.60
CA ALA A 56 1.04 -3.88 -5.24
C ALA A 56 0.00 -3.32 -4.23
N ALA A 57 -0.90 -2.44 -4.68
CA ALA A 57 -2.00 -1.95 -3.85
C ALA A 57 -3.04 -3.06 -3.57
N VAL A 58 -3.40 -3.84 -4.60
CA VAL A 58 -4.31 -5.00 -4.46
C VAL A 58 -3.67 -6.11 -3.63
N GLU A 59 -2.36 -6.37 -3.81
CA GLU A 59 -1.61 -7.26 -2.93
C GLU A 59 -1.56 -6.76 -1.49
N ASN A 60 -1.49 -5.43 -1.27
CA ASN A 60 -1.49 -4.88 0.08
C ASN A 60 -2.85 -5.09 0.76
N ASP A 61 -3.97 -4.82 0.08
CA ASP A 61 -5.31 -5.05 0.63
C ASP A 61 -5.57 -6.54 0.91
N MET A 62 -5.16 -7.42 0.00
CA MET A 62 -5.23 -8.87 0.23
C MET A 62 -4.33 -9.28 1.40
N ASN A 63 -3.09 -8.81 1.48
CA ASN A 63 -2.16 -9.14 2.56
C ASN A 63 -2.62 -8.60 3.92
N VAL A 64 -3.19 -7.40 3.96
CA VAL A 64 -3.80 -6.80 5.16
C VAL A 64 -5.00 -7.64 5.59
N THR A 65 -5.86 -8.04 4.65
CA THR A 65 -7.00 -8.92 4.91
C THR A 65 -6.55 -10.28 5.45
N LEU A 66 -5.59 -10.94 4.80
CA LEU A 66 -5.02 -12.22 5.23
C LEU A 66 -4.45 -12.12 6.65
N ARG A 67 -3.73 -11.04 6.98
CA ARG A 67 -3.22 -10.79 8.33
C ARG A 67 -4.35 -10.56 9.34
N ALA A 68 -5.32 -9.71 9.01
CA ALA A 68 -6.44 -9.37 9.89
C ALA A 68 -7.29 -10.58 10.28
N TYR A 69 -7.47 -11.52 9.34
CA TYR A 69 -8.28 -12.73 9.55
C TYR A 69 -7.44 -13.98 9.85
N ASN A 70 -6.12 -13.83 10.04
CA ASN A 70 -5.17 -14.92 10.28
C ASN A 70 -5.27 -16.07 9.24
N LEU A 71 -5.33 -15.68 7.96
CA LEU A 71 -5.43 -16.57 6.81
C LEU A 71 -4.12 -16.62 6.03
N ASN A 72 -3.95 -17.70 5.27
CA ASN A 72 -2.92 -17.91 4.28
C ASN A 72 -3.49 -17.68 2.88
N LEU A 73 -2.65 -17.28 1.94
CA LEU A 73 -3.08 -17.09 0.54
C LEU A 73 -3.49 -18.42 -0.11
N LYS A 74 -2.80 -19.51 0.24
CA LYS A 74 -3.07 -20.87 -0.23
C LYS A 74 -3.58 -21.73 0.91
N SER A 75 -4.44 -22.69 0.57
CA SER A 75 -4.88 -23.70 1.54
C SER A 75 -3.74 -24.63 1.94
N ALA A 76 -3.88 -25.30 3.09
CA ALA A 76 -2.84 -26.21 3.60
C ALA A 76 -2.51 -27.36 2.64
N ASP A 77 -3.50 -27.82 1.85
CA ASP A 77 -3.34 -28.84 0.80
C ASP A 77 -2.81 -28.27 -0.53
N GLY A 78 -2.62 -26.95 -0.63
CA GLY A 78 -2.14 -26.26 -1.84
C GLY A 78 -3.13 -26.22 -3.00
N THR A 79 -4.35 -26.76 -2.86
CA THR A 79 -5.30 -26.90 -3.97
C THR A 79 -6.14 -25.65 -4.22
N ARG A 80 -6.28 -24.78 -3.21
CA ARG A 80 -7.08 -23.55 -3.28
C ARG A 80 -6.19 -22.33 -3.09
N THR A 81 -6.50 -21.25 -3.79
CA THR A 81 -5.81 -19.95 -3.63
C THR A 81 -6.84 -18.84 -3.50
N LEU A 82 -6.77 -18.04 -2.43
CA LEU A 82 -7.55 -16.81 -2.31
C LEU A 82 -7.14 -15.83 -3.40
N THR A 83 -8.11 -15.27 -4.11
CA THR A 83 -7.87 -14.40 -5.26
C THR A 83 -8.39 -12.99 -5.05
N ASP A 84 -9.45 -12.80 -4.26
CA ASP A 84 -10.05 -11.48 -4.04
C ASP A 84 -10.86 -11.42 -2.72
N PHE A 85 -11.11 -10.21 -2.23
CA PHE A 85 -11.93 -9.93 -1.05
C PHE A 85 -12.85 -8.73 -1.27
N LYS A 86 -14.16 -8.94 -1.12
CA LYS A 86 -15.20 -7.94 -1.34
C LYS A 86 -15.94 -7.63 -0.05
N HIS A 87 -15.53 -6.55 0.61
CA HIS A 87 -16.15 -6.05 1.84
C HIS A 87 -17.67 -5.83 1.74
N SER A 88 -18.18 -5.46 0.56
CA SER A 88 -19.60 -5.23 0.33
C SER A 88 -20.46 -6.50 0.35
N ASN A 89 -19.85 -7.68 0.23
CA ASN A 89 -20.57 -8.95 0.25
C ASN A 89 -20.45 -9.63 1.62
N HIS A 90 -21.24 -9.16 2.59
CA HIS A 90 -21.16 -9.60 3.99
C HIS A 90 -21.31 -11.12 4.20
N LYS A 91 -22.06 -11.82 3.34
CA LYS A 91 -22.29 -13.26 3.51
C LYS A 91 -21.14 -14.11 2.95
N TYR A 92 -20.57 -13.71 1.80
CA TYR A 92 -19.50 -14.44 1.12
C TYR A 92 -18.44 -13.49 0.56
N PRO A 93 -17.64 -12.85 1.43
CA PRO A 93 -16.76 -11.77 1.00
C PRO A 93 -15.48 -12.28 0.34
N PHE A 94 -15.05 -13.53 0.58
CA PHE A 94 -13.83 -14.08 -0.01
C PHE A 94 -14.11 -14.75 -1.35
N ILE A 95 -13.17 -14.60 -2.27
CA ILE A 95 -13.15 -15.29 -3.56
C ILE A 95 -11.86 -16.12 -3.64
N TYR A 96 -11.98 -17.37 -4.06
CA TYR A 96 -10.84 -18.26 -4.24
C TYR A 96 -10.93 -19.04 -5.56
N SER A 97 -9.78 -19.43 -6.09
CA SER A 97 -9.66 -20.34 -7.22
C SER A 97 -9.50 -21.78 -6.75
N PHE A 98 -10.25 -22.69 -7.36
CA PHE A 98 -10.14 -24.15 -7.22
C PHE A 98 -10.58 -24.80 -8.53
N ASP A 99 -9.76 -25.71 -9.04
CA ASP A 99 -10.02 -26.43 -10.30
C ASP A 99 -10.34 -25.47 -11.48
N ASN A 100 -9.50 -24.44 -11.64
CA ASN A 100 -9.64 -23.36 -12.63
C ASN A 100 -10.97 -22.59 -12.59
N LYS A 101 -11.75 -22.72 -11.50
CA LYS A 101 -13.00 -22.00 -11.28
C LYS A 101 -12.89 -21.09 -10.07
N SER A 102 -13.60 -19.97 -10.14
CA SER A 102 -13.71 -19.02 -9.02
C SER A 102 -14.94 -19.34 -8.18
N TRP A 103 -14.74 -19.40 -6.86
CA TRP A 103 -15.76 -19.71 -5.87
C TRP A 103 -15.79 -18.62 -4.80
N LYS A 104 -16.95 -18.41 -4.18
CA LYS A 104 -17.09 -17.48 -3.05
C LYS A 104 -17.22 -18.27 -1.76
N CYS A 105 -16.64 -17.78 -0.66
CA CYS A 105 -16.79 -18.41 0.65
C CYS A 105 -17.01 -17.40 1.78
N SER A 106 -17.59 -17.91 2.88
CA SER A 106 -17.81 -17.17 4.11
C SER A 106 -16.52 -17.09 4.94
N PHE A 107 -16.53 -16.28 6.00
CA PHE A 107 -15.41 -16.22 6.96
C PHE A 107 -15.08 -17.57 7.58
N GLU A 108 -16.09 -18.33 7.99
CA GLU A 108 -15.89 -19.65 8.61
C GLU A 108 -15.23 -20.62 7.65
N GLN A 109 -15.73 -20.69 6.42
CA GLN A 109 -15.17 -21.53 5.36
C GLN A 109 -13.73 -21.09 5.01
N ALA A 110 -13.50 -19.78 4.91
CA ALA A 110 -12.17 -19.24 4.66
C ALA A 110 -11.19 -19.65 5.77
N ARG A 111 -11.61 -19.63 7.03
CA ARG A 111 -10.79 -20.09 8.16
C ARG A 111 -10.52 -21.59 8.11
N THR A 112 -11.49 -22.40 7.69
CA THR A 112 -11.29 -23.85 7.53
C THR A 112 -10.30 -24.17 6.41
N TYR A 113 -10.38 -23.49 5.27
CA TYR A 113 -9.53 -23.80 4.11
C TYR A 113 -8.16 -23.13 4.17
N PHE A 114 -8.11 -21.91 4.68
CA PHE A 114 -6.94 -21.03 4.61
C PHE A 114 -6.42 -20.61 5.98
N GLY A 115 -6.97 -21.10 7.09
CA GLY A 115 -6.50 -20.72 8.42
C GLY A 115 -5.01 -21.02 8.61
N ARG A 116 -4.28 -20.08 9.26
CA ARG A 116 -2.94 -20.36 9.77
C ARG A 116 -3.06 -21.32 10.95
N THR A 117 -2.64 -22.57 10.75
CA THR A 117 -2.28 -23.44 11.86
C THR A 117 -1.13 -22.78 12.61
N ALA A 118 -1.35 -22.52 13.90
CA ALA A 118 -0.29 -22.10 14.82
C ALA A 118 0.81 -23.16 14.92
#